data_AF-E0UEJ6-F1
#
_entry.id   AF-E0UEJ6-F1
#
_cell.length_a   1.000
_cell.length_b   1.000
_cell.length_c   1.000
_cell.angle_alpha   90.00
_cell.angle_beta   90.00
_cell.angle_gamma   90.00
#
_symmetry.space_group_name_H-M   'P 1'
#
loop_
_entity.id
_entity.type
_entity.pdbx_description
1 polymer ?
#
loop_
_entity_poly.entity_id
_entity_poly.type
_entity_poly.pdbx_seq_one_letter_code
_entity_poly.pdbx_strand_id
1 'polypeptide(L)'
;MQNSLMVIVPYRYEGTWVFDDERVGLIKEPFVAGIPQMIEVMVKEIPHPEQGFRLLFGATPFPGYQLELDWIREEFQGHWYAWKEKNLEGWLCPALFKYFWQAPLKIYCKAEPKS
;
A
#
# COMPACT_ATOMS: atom_id res chain seq x y z
N MET A 1 -14.94 -13.08 -8.75
CA MET A 1 -13.89 -12.12 -8.32
C MET A 1 -14.60 -11.03 -7.56
N GLN A 2 -14.26 -10.81 -6.30
CA GLN A 2 -14.93 -9.85 -5.45
C GLN A 2 -14.12 -8.55 -5.48
N ASN A 3 -14.73 -7.45 -5.95
CA ASN A 3 -14.16 -6.11 -5.84
C ASN A 3 -14.23 -5.67 -4.38
N SER A 4 -13.32 -6.19 -3.56
CA SER A 4 -13.16 -5.74 -2.18
C SER A 4 -12.14 -4.61 -2.16
N LEU A 5 -12.63 -3.37 -2.12
CA LEU A 5 -11.79 -2.23 -1.83
C LEU A 5 -11.43 -2.29 -0.34
N MET A 6 -10.14 -2.30 -0.04
CA MET A 6 -9.62 -2.40 1.32
C MET A 6 -9.08 -1.05 1.76
N VAL A 7 -9.07 -0.83 3.07
CA VAL A 7 -8.59 0.40 3.68
C VAL A 7 -7.76 0.06 4.90
N ILE A 8 -6.57 0.66 4.97
CA ILE A 8 -5.71 0.71 6.15
C ILE A 8 -5.41 2.19 6.47
N VAL A 9 -4.86 2.43 7.67
CA VAL A 9 -4.52 3.78 8.12
C VAL A 9 -3.03 3.86 8.45
N PRO A 10 -2.15 4.07 7.45
CA PRO A 10 -0.73 4.20 7.71
C PRO A 10 -0.41 5.49 8.46
N TYR A 11 0.65 5.46 9.26
CA TYR A 11 1.18 6.59 10.03
C TYR A 11 2.70 6.44 10.19
N ARG A 12 3.38 7.48 10.70
CA ARG A 12 4.83 7.43 10.93
C ARG A 12 5.15 6.92 12.34
N TYR A 13 6.01 5.92 12.43
CA TYR A 13 6.49 5.37 13.69
C TYR A 13 7.98 5.03 13.58
N GLU A 14 8.78 5.44 14.57
CA GLU A 14 10.23 5.16 14.65
C GLU A 14 10.99 5.41 13.33
N GLY A 15 10.61 6.46 12.60
CA GLY A 15 11.27 6.82 11.36
C GLY A 15 10.93 5.94 10.16
N THR A 16 9.84 5.15 10.18
CA THR A 16 9.27 4.47 9.00
C THR A 16 7.74 4.59 8.92
N TRP A 17 7.14 4.23 7.78
CA TRP A 17 5.69 4.13 7.61
C TRP A 17 5.26 2.77 8.10
N VAL A 18 4.27 2.76 8.99
CA VAL A 18 3.67 1.53 9.52
C VAL A 18 2.16 1.64 9.45
N PHE A 19 1.46 0.52 9.63
CA PHE A 19 0.02 0.51 9.84
C PHE A 19 -0.38 -0.58 10.82
N ASP A 20 -1.54 -0.41 11.44
CA ASP A 20 -2.20 -1.44 12.25
C ASP A 20 -3.43 -1.94 11.51
N ASP A 21 -3.76 -3.22 11.68
CA ASP A 21 -5.04 -3.79 11.27
C ASP A 21 -5.44 -4.96 12.18
N GLU A 22 -6.23 -4.67 13.20
CA GLU A 22 -6.70 -5.63 14.20
C GLU A 22 -7.48 -6.79 13.57
N ARG A 23 -8.17 -6.57 12.43
CA ARG A 23 -8.99 -7.59 11.75
C ARG A 23 -8.15 -8.77 11.28
N VAL A 24 -6.86 -8.53 11.01
CA VAL A 24 -5.92 -9.52 10.49
C VAL A 24 -4.69 -9.71 11.40
N GLY A 25 -4.70 -9.07 12.58
CA GLY A 25 -3.68 -9.20 13.62
C GLY A 25 -2.35 -8.50 13.30
N LEU A 26 -2.37 -7.43 12.50
CA LEU A 26 -1.17 -6.65 12.18
C LEU A 26 -1.02 -5.48 13.16
N ILE A 27 0.16 -5.35 13.76
CA ILE A 27 0.50 -4.30 14.71
C ILE A 27 1.82 -3.68 14.27
N LYS A 28 1.79 -2.38 13.96
CA LYS A 28 2.92 -1.59 13.43
C LYS A 28 3.62 -2.29 12.26
N GLU A 29 2.85 -2.92 11.38
CA GLU A 29 3.39 -3.61 10.21
C GLU A 29 4.11 -2.58 9.33
N PRO A 30 5.42 -2.72 9.09
CA PRO A 30 6.20 -1.72 8.40
C PRO A 30 6.08 -1.86 6.89
N PHE A 31 5.99 -0.73 6.20
CA PHE A 31 6.33 -0.66 4.79
C PHE A 31 7.84 -0.62 4.63
N VAL A 32 8.37 -1.43 3.72
CA VAL A 32 9.81 -1.56 3.48
C VAL A 32 10.14 -1.51 2.00
N ALA A 33 11.43 -1.43 1.69
CA ALA A 33 11.99 -1.63 0.34
C ALA A 33 11.20 -0.96 -0.79
N GLY A 34 11.29 0.36 -0.92
CA GLY A 34 10.71 1.14 -2.02
C GLY A 34 9.27 1.61 -1.79
N ILE A 35 8.46 0.85 -1.04
CA ILE A 35 7.09 1.25 -0.71
C ILE A 35 7.03 2.55 0.11
N PRO A 36 7.91 2.79 1.11
CA PRO A 36 7.95 4.08 1.80
C PRO A 36 8.08 5.28 0.85
N GLN A 37 8.94 5.18 -0.17
CA GLN A 37 9.16 6.23 -1.16
C GLN A 37 7.92 6.46 -2.03
N MET A 38 7.18 5.40 -2.39
CA MET A 38 5.90 5.53 -3.08
C MET A 38 4.86 6.24 -2.21
N ILE A 39 4.80 5.92 -0.92
CA ILE A 39 3.91 6.57 0.04
C ILE A 39 4.22 8.08 0.11
N GLU A 40 5.50 8.48 0.23
CA GLU A 40 5.89 9.91 0.24
C GLU A 40 5.32 10.67 -0.96
N VAL A 41 5.33 10.06 -2.15
CA VAL A 41 4.77 10.66 -3.37
C VAL A 41 3.24 10.75 -3.29
N MET A 42 2.57 9.71 -2.80
CA MET A 42 1.11 9.66 -2.70
C MET A 42 0.55 10.66 -1.69
N VAL A 43 1.25 10.90 -0.58
CA VAL A 43 0.74 11.73 0.52
C VAL A 43 1.17 13.19 0.44
N LYS A 44 1.87 13.60 -0.63
CA LYS A 44 2.46 14.94 -0.77
C LYS A 44 1.47 16.09 -0.55
N GLU A 45 0.21 15.90 -0.93
CA GLU A 45 -0.85 16.91 -0.82
C GLU A 45 -1.76 16.69 0.41
N ILE A 46 -1.47 15.70 1.25
CA ILE A 46 -2.20 15.43 2.49
C ILE A 46 -1.54 16.23 3.61
N PRO A 47 -2.28 17.01 4.41
CA PRO A 47 -1.72 17.69 5.57
C PRO A 47 -1.40 16.70 6.68
N HIS A 48 -0.23 16.84 7.29
CA HIS A 48 0.23 16.01 8.43
C HIS A 48 0.10 14.49 8.23
N PRO A 49 0.53 13.92 7.09
CA PRO A 49 0.31 12.51 6.79
C PRO A 49 1.01 11.58 7.79
N GLU A 50 2.05 12.07 8.48
CA GLU A 50 2.74 11.37 9.55
C GLU A 50 1.83 10.99 10.73
N GLN A 51 0.74 11.75 10.94
CA GLN A 51 -0.25 11.49 12.01
C GLN A 51 -1.34 10.51 11.58
N GLY A 52 -1.35 10.12 10.30
CA GLY A 52 -2.27 9.14 9.76
C GLY A 52 -2.98 9.62 8.50
N PHE A 53 -3.13 8.74 7.53
CA PHE A 53 -3.95 8.94 6.34
C PHE A 53 -4.68 7.66 5.97
N ARG A 54 -5.75 7.73 5.16
CA ARG A 54 -6.44 6.54 4.67
C ARG A 54 -5.77 6.08 3.37
N LEU A 55 -5.30 4.83 3.35
CA LEU A 55 -4.81 4.19 2.13
C LEU A 55 -5.83 3.17 1.66
N LEU A 56 -6.51 3.48 0.56
CA LEU A 56 -7.44 2.59 -0.11
C LEU A 56 -6.68 1.80 -1.17
N PHE A 57 -6.95 0.50 -1.29
CA PHE A 57 -6.30 -0.33 -2.29
C PHE A 57 -7.16 -1.52 -2.73
N GLY A 58 -6.93 -2.01 -3.95
CA GLY A 58 -7.66 -3.16 -4.49
C GLY A 58 -7.04 -3.73 -5.77
N ALA A 59 -7.46 -4.94 -6.15
CA ALA A 59 -6.95 -5.63 -7.35
C ALA A 59 -7.63 -5.18 -8.66
N THR A 60 -8.66 -4.35 -8.56
CA THR A 60 -9.41 -3.81 -9.70
C THR A 60 -9.43 -2.28 -9.63
N PRO A 61 -9.43 -1.59 -10.78
CA PRO A 61 -9.50 -0.13 -10.79
C PRO A 61 -10.79 0.35 -10.13
N PHE A 62 -10.70 1.47 -9.42
CA PHE A 62 -11.84 2.13 -8.78
C PHE A 62 -11.78 3.64 -9.01
N PRO A 63 -12.91 4.36 -9.03
CA PRO A 63 -12.92 5.79 -9.34
C PRO A 63 -11.96 6.61 -8.46
N GLY A 64 -11.07 7.36 -9.12
CA GLY A 64 -10.12 8.25 -8.45
C GLY A 64 -8.91 7.57 -7.81
N TYR A 65 -8.56 6.33 -8.23
CA TYR A 65 -7.24 5.77 -7.91
C TYR A 65 -6.12 6.72 -8.39
N GLN A 66 -5.01 6.76 -7.65
CA GLN A 66 -3.87 7.65 -7.89
C GLN A 66 -2.63 6.89 -8.35
N LEU A 67 -2.56 5.59 -8.04
CA LEU A 67 -1.40 4.74 -8.22
C LEU A 67 -1.86 3.41 -8.81
N GLU A 68 -1.24 2.99 -9.92
CA GLU A 68 -1.32 1.63 -10.45
C GLU A 68 0.04 0.96 -10.28
N LEU A 69 0.03 -0.21 -9.63
CA LEU A 69 1.19 -1.06 -9.42
C LEU A 69 1.07 -2.32 -10.28
N ASP A 70 2.09 -2.59 -11.09
CA ASP A 70 2.19 -3.83 -11.87
C ASP A 70 3.10 -4.83 -11.14
N TRP A 71 2.64 -6.07 -10.98
CA TRP A 71 3.48 -7.14 -10.43
C TRP A 71 4.68 -7.43 -11.34
N ILE A 72 5.86 -7.62 -10.73
CA ILE A 72 7.12 -7.86 -11.44
C ILE A 72 7.62 -9.29 -11.22
N ARG A 73 7.85 -9.65 -9.96
CA ARG A 73 8.49 -10.90 -9.54
C ARG A 73 8.20 -11.22 -8.08
N GLU A 74 8.35 -12.48 -7.72
CA GLU A 74 8.42 -12.93 -6.33
C GLU A 74 9.88 -12.97 -5.86
N GLU A 75 10.14 -12.55 -4.63
CA GLU A 75 11.46 -12.62 -4.01
C GLU A 75 11.30 -12.65 -2.48
N PHE A 76 12.07 -13.49 -1.78
CA PHE A 76 12.02 -13.64 -0.31
C PHE A 76 10.59 -13.80 0.25
N GLN A 77 9.73 -14.57 -0.43
CA GLN A 77 8.31 -14.81 -0.11
C GLN A 77 7.39 -13.59 -0.25
N GLY A 78 7.91 -12.42 -0.63
CA GLY A 78 7.11 -11.25 -0.97
C GLY A 78 7.12 -10.97 -2.47
N HIS A 79 6.46 -9.90 -2.85
CA HIS A 79 6.21 -9.57 -4.25
C HIS A 79 6.64 -8.15 -4.57
N TRP A 80 7.44 -8.03 -5.63
CA TRP A 80 7.85 -6.74 -6.18
C TRP A 80 6.79 -6.21 -7.14
N TYR A 81 6.50 -4.91 -6.99
CA TYR A 81 5.55 -4.16 -7.79
C TYR A 81 6.20 -2.90 -8.35
N ALA A 82 5.88 -2.57 -9.61
CA ALA A 82 6.37 -1.38 -10.30
C ALA A 82 5.29 -0.30 -10.34
N TRP A 83 5.64 0.92 -9.94
CA TRP A 83 4.94 2.13 -10.35
C TRP A 83 5.64 2.73 -11.56
N LYS A 84 5.18 2.35 -12.76
CA LYS A 84 5.83 2.72 -14.03
C LYS A 84 5.95 4.22 -14.25
N GLU A 85 4.91 4.98 -13.93
CA GLU A 85 4.86 6.44 -14.16
C GLU A 85 5.94 7.21 -13.38
N LYS A 86 6.38 6.67 -12.24
CA LYS A 86 7.41 7.27 -11.39
C LYS A 86 8.74 6.53 -11.43
N ASN A 87 8.82 5.45 -12.21
CA ASN A 87 9.98 4.56 -12.27
C ASN A 87 10.44 4.10 -10.87
N LEU A 88 9.47 3.70 -10.03
CA LEU A 88 9.70 3.18 -8.69
C LEU A 88 9.33 1.70 -8.63
N GLU A 89 10.09 0.92 -7.86
CA GLU A 89 9.75 -0.46 -7.49
C GLU A 89 9.61 -0.56 -5.98
N GLY A 90 8.72 -1.42 -5.52
CA GLY A 90 8.50 -1.65 -4.10
C GLY A 90 8.18 -3.11 -3.82
N TRP A 91 8.70 -3.63 -2.71
CA TRP A 91 8.44 -5.00 -2.26
C TRP A 91 7.35 -5.03 -1.19
N LEU A 92 6.35 -5.87 -1.39
CA LEU A 92 5.28 -6.13 -0.43
C LEU A 92 5.51 -7.50 0.21
N CYS A 93 5.53 -7.51 1.54
CA CYS A 93 5.73 -8.71 2.35
C CYS A 93 4.52 -9.68 2.26
N PRO A 94 4.63 -10.90 2.83
CA PRO A 94 3.52 -11.85 2.87
C PRO A 94 2.25 -11.33 3.58
N ALA A 95 2.31 -10.23 4.33
CA ALA A 95 1.11 -9.59 4.88
C ALA A 95 0.11 -9.18 3.79
N LEU A 96 0.54 -9.03 2.54
CA LEU A 96 -0.32 -8.89 1.36
C LEU A 96 -1.42 -9.96 1.31
N PHE A 97 -1.11 -11.19 1.71
CA PHE A 97 -2.06 -12.30 1.67
C PHE A 97 -3.12 -12.26 2.78
N LYS A 98 -3.01 -11.33 3.74
CA LYS A 98 -4.11 -11.01 4.66
C LYS A 98 -5.25 -10.27 3.97
N TYR A 99 -4.98 -9.70 2.80
CA TYR A 99 -5.89 -8.86 2.02
C TYR A 99 -6.29 -9.52 0.69
N PHE A 100 -5.38 -10.29 0.10
CA PHE A 100 -5.61 -10.96 -1.18
C PHE A 100 -5.41 -12.47 -1.05
N TRP A 101 -6.24 -13.25 -1.73
CA TRP A 101 -6.09 -14.71 -1.77
C TRP A 101 -4.79 -15.15 -2.47
N GLN A 102 -4.34 -14.37 -3.45
CA GLN A 102 -3.10 -14.56 -4.21
C GLN A 102 -2.50 -13.20 -4.52
N ALA A 103 -1.23 -13.14 -4.91
CA ALA A 103 -0.60 -11.90 -5.31
C ALA A 103 -1.30 -11.37 -6.56
N PRO A 104 -1.98 -10.21 -6.49
CA PRO A 104 -2.67 -9.68 -7.66
C PRO A 104 -1.65 -9.17 -8.67
N LEU A 105 -1.92 -9.35 -9.97
CA LEU A 105 -1.05 -8.84 -11.04
C LEU A 105 -1.04 -7.30 -11.09
N LYS A 106 -2.11 -6.68 -10.58
CA LYS A 106 -2.22 -5.22 -10.44
C LYS A 106 -2.78 -4.83 -9.08
N ILE A 107 -2.27 -3.74 -8.52
CA ILE A 107 -2.85 -3.11 -7.33
C ILE A 107 -3.10 -1.64 -7.65
N TYR A 108 -4.32 -1.20 -7.40
CA TYR A 108 -4.74 0.18 -7.52
C TYR A 108 -4.79 0.78 -6.13
N CYS A 109 -4.23 1.97 -5.92
CA CYS A 109 -4.22 2.63 -4.61
C CYS A 109 -4.67 4.09 -4.68
N LYS A 110 -5.18 4.59 -3.56
CA LYS A 110 -5.51 6.01 -3.33
C LYS A 110 -5.23 6.38 -1.89
N ALA A 111 -4.51 7.47 -1.68
CA ALA A 111 -4.32 8.10 -0.38
C ALA A 111 -5.33 9.25 -0.20
N GLU A 112 -5.97 9.31 0.96
CA GLU A 112 -6.92 10.35 1.36
C GLU A 112 -6.61 10.86 2.76
N PRO A 113 -6.87 12.16 3.06
CA PRO A 113 -6.77 12.67 4.42
C PRO A 113 -7.62 11.86 5.41
N LYS A 114 -7.11 11.73 6.64
CA LYS A 114 -7.90 11.18 7.75
C LYS A 114 -8.95 12.22 8.14
N SER A 115 -10.23 11.86 8.04
CA SER A 115 -11.35 12.70 8.49
C SER A 115 -11.41 12.77 10.02
#